data_AF-A0A497P0H0-F1
#
_entry.id   AF-A0A497P0H0-F1
#
_cell.length_a   1.000
_cell.length_b   1.000
_cell.length_c   1.000
_cell.angle_alpha   90.00
_cell.angle_beta   90.00
_cell.angle_gamma   90.00
#
_symmetry.space_group_name_H-M   'P 1'
#
loop_
_entity.id
_entity.type
_entity.pdbx_description
1 polymer ?
#
loop_
_entity_poly.entity_id
_entity_poly.type
_entity_poly.pdbx_seq_one_letter_code
_entity_poly.pdbx_strand_id
1 'polypeptide(L)' 'MDYCSRCRQKSVERSEIVIDGYVSYMYRCTICGYTYWTLPVPLLGKKLNKEEIRQVIKKLIKMFGD' A
#
# COMPACT_ATOMS: atom_id res chain seq x y z
N MET A 1 11.61 -4.09 0.87
CA MET A 1 11.46 -4.26 2.33
C MET A 1 10.90 -5.65 2.55
N ASP A 2 11.75 -6.61 2.92
CA ASP A 2 11.35 -8.02 3.02
C ASP A 2 10.98 -8.43 4.46
N TYR A 3 10.94 -7.48 5.40
CA TYR A 3 10.73 -7.72 6.82
C TYR A 3 9.52 -6.95 7.33
N CYS A 4 8.72 -7.59 8.20
CA CYS A 4 7.62 -6.93 8.88
C CYS A 4 8.14 -5.82 9.80
N SER A 5 7.60 -4.61 9.69
CA SER A 5 7.98 -3.47 10.53
C SER A 5 7.70 -3.65 12.03
N ARG A 6 6.86 -4.63 12.40
CA ARG A 6 6.47 -4.90 13.79
C ARG A 6 7.28 -6.02 14.45
N CYS A 7 7.33 -7.20 13.83
CA CYS A 7 8.02 -8.37 14.39
C CYS A 7 9.40 -8.63 13.77
N ARG A 8 9.80 -7.86 12.74
CA ARG A 8 11.07 -7.98 12.00
C ARG A 8 11.31 -9.33 11.33
N GLN A 9 10.27 -10.16 11.19
CA GLN A 9 10.36 -11.45 10.51
C GLN A 9 10.26 -11.32 8.99
N LYS A 10 10.96 -12.21 8.27
CA LYS A 10 11.03 -12.28 6.80
C LYS A 10 9.88 -13.09 6.19
N SER A 11 8.66 -12.75 6.58
CA SER A 11 7.45 -13.46 6.15
C SER A 11 6.32 -12.46 5.92
N VAL A 12 6.42 -11.74 4.82
CA VAL A 12 5.45 -10.74 4.37
C VAL A 12 4.90 -11.13 3.01
N GLU A 13 3.60 -11.29 2.93
CA GLU A 13 2.88 -11.42 1.66
C GLU A 13 2.67 -10.02 1.09
N ARG A 14 2.91 -9.87 -0.21
CA ARG A 14 2.74 -8.62 -0.94
C ARG A 14 1.55 -8.74 -1.88
N SER A 15 0.67 -7.76 -1.86
CA SER A 15 -0.42 -7.61 -2.82
C SER A 15 -0.32 -6.26 -3.51
N GLU A 16 -0.55 -6.26 -4.82
CA GLU A 16 -0.61 -5.05 -5.63
C GLU A 16 -2.05 -4.53 -5.70
N ILE A 17 -2.21 -3.21 -5.55
CA ILE A 17 -3.51 -2.56 -5.51
C ILE A 17 -3.48 -1.38 -6.46
N VAL A 18 -4.27 -1.50 -7.53
CA VAL A 18 -4.40 -0.49 -8.57
C VAL A 18 -5.70 0.28 -8.37
N ILE A 19 -5.61 1.59 -8.16
CA ILE A 19 -6.74 2.49 -7.93
C ILE A 19 -6.50 3.79 -8.71
N ASP A 20 -7.45 4.17 -9.56
CA ASP A 20 -7.44 5.43 -10.32
C ASP A 20 -6.13 5.71 -11.10
N GLY A 21 -5.47 4.66 -11.60
CA GLY A 21 -4.19 4.78 -12.31
C GLY A 21 -2.97 4.97 -11.40
N TYR A 22 -3.13 4.77 -10.10
CA TYR A 22 -2.07 4.69 -9.11
C TYR A 22 -1.94 3.24 -8.63
N VAL A 23 -0.72 2.84 -8.30
CA VAL A 23 -0.41 1.56 -7.66
C VAL A 23 0.07 1.78 -6.24
N SER A 24 -0.46 1.00 -5.31
CA SER A 24 0.02 0.87 -3.94
C SER A 24 0.27 -0.61 -3.66
N TYR A 25 1.20 -0.89 -2.75
CA TYR A 25 1.50 -2.25 -2.33
C TYR A 25 1.10 -2.44 -0.88
N MET A 26 0.24 -3.43 -0.65
CA MET A 26 -0.08 -3.92 0.68
C MET A 26 0.92 -5.01 1.05
N TYR A 27 1.40 -4.97 2.28
CA TYR A 27 2.22 -5.99 2.89
C TYR A 27 1.53 -6.53 4.13
N ARG A 28 1.29 -7.83 4.18
CA ARG A 28 0.72 -8.51 5.34
C ARG A 28 1.73 -9.48 5.92
N CYS A 29 2.06 -9.32 7.20
CA CYS A 29 2.89 -10.30 7.87
C CYS A 29 2.09 -11.56 8.19
N THR A 30 2.55 -12.72 7.71
CA THR A 30 1.91 -14.01 7.98
C THR A 30 2.15 -14.52 9.41
N ILE A 31 3.09 -13.92 10.14
CA ILE A 31 3.43 -14.29 11.52
C ILE A 31 2.58 -13.52 12.54
N CYS A 32 2.58 -12.18 12.47
CA CYS A 32 1.89 -11.35 13.45
C CYS A 32 0.60 -10.72 12.93
N GLY A 33 0.22 -10.98 11.67
CA GLY A 33 -0.98 -10.44 11.04
C GLY A 33 -0.92 -8.94 10.72
N TYR A 34 0.17 -8.24 11.08
CA TYR A 34 0.28 -6.80 10.87
C TYR A 34 0.32 -6.46 9.37
N THR A 35 -0.56 -5.53 8.98
CA THR A 35 -0.69 -5.05 7.60
C THR A 35 -0.18 -3.63 7.50
N TYR A 36 0.62 -3.33 6.47
CA TYR A 36 1.07 -1.98 6.15
C TYR A 36 1.10 -1.73 4.65
N TRP A 37 1.10 -0.46 4.27
CA TRP A 37 0.84 -0.01 2.91
C TRP A 37 1.94 0.94 2.45
N THR A 38 2.30 0.90 1.17
CA THR A 38 3.16 1.92 0.59
C THR A 38 2.35 3.11 0.13
N LEU A 39 2.99 4.28 0.05
CA LEU A 39 2.41 5.42 -0.61
C LEU A 39 2.03 5.07 -2.06
N PRO A 40 0.87 5.53 -2.57
CA PRO A 40 0.49 5.32 -3.95
C PRO A 40 1.47 6.03 -4.89
N VAL A 41 1.87 5.33 -5.95
CA VAL A 41 2.69 5.89 -7.03
C VAL A 41 1.93 5.81 -8.35
N PRO A 42 2.05 6.79 -9.25
CA PRO A 42 1.37 6.74 -10.53
C PRO A 42 1.88 5.55 -11.36
N LEU A 43 0.97 4.85 -12.04
CA LEU A 43 1.35 3.87 -13.05
C LEU A 43 2.10 4.56 -14.19
N LEU A 44 2.99 3.82 -14.85
CA LEU A 44 3.78 4.30 -16.00
C LEU A 44 2.88 5.06 -16.99
N GLY A 45 3.25 6.32 -17.27
CA GLY A 45 2.50 7.21 -18.16
C GLY A 45 1.54 8.18 -17.46
N LYS A 46 1.23 8.01 -16.16
CA LYS A 46 0.52 9.03 -15.38
C LYS A 46 1.48 10.05 -14.77
N LYS A 47 1.08 11.34 -14.78
CA LYS A 47 1.78 12.40 -14.05
C LYS A 47 1.41 12.35 -12.56
N LEU A 48 2.39 12.65 -11.72
CA LEU A 48 2.23 12.71 -10.27
C LEU A 48 1.40 13.95 -9.90
N ASN A 49 0.15 13.77 -9.46
CA ASN A 49 -0.70 14.85 -8.97
C ASN A 49 -0.98 14.66 -7.48
N LYS A 50 -0.56 15.63 -6.66
CA LYS A 50 -0.68 15.57 -5.20
C LYS A 50 -2.13 15.43 -4.72
N GLU A 51 -3.09 16.07 -5.41
CA GLU A 51 -4.49 16.03 -5.00
C GLU A 51 -5.12 14.67 -5.31
N GLU A 52 -4.83 14.10 -6.48
CA GLU A 52 -5.23 12.74 -6.81
C GLU A 52 -4.63 11.72 -5.83
N ILE A 53 -3.34 11.84 -5.50
CA ILE A 53 -2.69 10.97 -4.51
C ILE A 53 -3.39 11.07 -3.14
N ARG A 54 -3.75 12.27 -2.70
CA ARG A 54 -4.53 12.44 -1.46
C ARG A 54 -5.88 11.73 -1.53
N GLN A 55 -6.58 11.82 -2.67
CA GLN A 55 -7.84 11.11 -2.83
C GLN A 55 -7.65 9.59 -2.83
N VAL A 56 -6.61 9.08 -3.50
CA VAL A 56 -6.28 7.64 -3.49
C VAL A 56 -5.94 7.18 -2.07
N ILE A 57 -5.15 7.94 -1.30
CA ILE A 57 -4.87 7.64 0.11
C ILE A 57 -6.17 7.61 0.92
N LYS A 58 -7.06 8.59 0.76
CA LYS A 58 -8.38 8.59 1.43
C LYS A 58 -9.22 7.37 1.06
N LYS A 59 -9.21 6.95 -0.21
CA LYS A 59 -9.90 5.74 -0.68
C LYS A 59 -9.30 4.48 -0.06
N LEU A 60 -7.97 4.37 -0.02
CA LEU A 60 -7.27 3.25 0.62
C LEU A 60 -7.62 3.16 2.11
N ILE A 61 -7.58 4.28 2.83
CA ILE A 61 -7.98 4.33 4.25
C ILE A 61 -9.46 3.95 4.40
N LYS A 62 -10.34 4.39 3.50
CA LYS A 62 -11.76 4.01 3.56
C LYS A 62 -11.99 2.52 3.26
N MET A 63 -11.19 1.91 2.40
CA MET A 63 -11.31 0.50 2.03
C MET A 63 -10.73 -0.45 3.08
N PHE A 64 -9.68 -0.02 3.79
CA PHE A 64 -8.85 -0.90 4.62
C PHE A 64 -8.53 -0.36 6.03
N GLY A 65 -9.00 0.84 6.36
CA GLY A 65 -8.87 1.43 7.68
C GLY A 65 -10.03 0.97 8.56
N ASP A 66 -9.78 -0.07 9.35
CA ASP A 66 -10.49 -0.35 10.59
C ASP A 66 -10.08 0.63 11.70
#